data_AF-H0JVY7-F1
#
_entry.id   AF-H0JVY7-F1
#
_cell.length_a   1.000
_cell.length_b   1.000
_cell.length_c   1.000
_cell.angle_alpha   90.00
_cell.angle_beta   90.00
_cell.angle_gamma   90.00
#
_symmetry.space_group_name_H-M   'P 1'
#
loop_
_entity.id
_entity.type
_entity.pdbx_description
1 polymer ?
#
loop_
_entity_poly.entity_id
_entity_poly.type
_entity_poly.pdbx_seq_one_letter_code
_entity_poly.pdbx_strand_id
1 'polypeptide(L)' 'MAVPKRRKSRSNTRHRRSQWTAKVPDLVPITVDGTTVKVPRRLVEAVHRGEVDPRTD' A
#
# COMPACT_ATOMS: atom_id res chain seq x y z
N MET A 1 -34.20 5.84 12.58
CA MET A 1 -32.77 6.17 12.34
C MET A 1 -31.97 5.79 13.57
N ALA A 2 -30.96 4.94 13.44
CA ALA A 2 -30.10 4.59 14.58
C ALA A 2 -29.09 5.71 14.84
N VAL A 3 -29.02 6.20 16.08
CA VAL A 3 -28.05 7.21 16.51
C VAL A 3 -27.28 6.73 17.74
N PRO A 4 -25.98 7.08 17.88
CA PRO A 4 -25.20 6.70 19.04
C PRO A 4 -25.70 7.42 20.29
N LYS A 5 -26.18 6.66 21.29
CA LYS A 5 -26.69 7.19 22.56
C LYS A 5 -25.59 7.66 23.53
N ARG A 6 -24.36 7.18 23.35
CA ARG A 6 -23.22 7.38 24.25
C ARG A 6 -21.94 7.64 23.48
N ARG A 7 -21.04 8.43 24.07
CA ARG A 7 -19.67 8.58 23.59
C ARG A 7 -18.91 7.27 23.82
N LYS A 8 -18.28 6.74 22.78
CA LYS A 8 -17.43 5.54 22.86
C LYS A 8 -16.17 5.87 23.69
N SER A 9 -15.78 4.96 24.58
CA SER A 9 -14.58 5.14 25.43
C SER A 9 -13.32 5.36 24.59
N ARG A 10 -12.31 6.00 25.20
CA ARG A 10 -11.02 6.24 24.55
C ARG A 10 -10.38 4.92 24.10
N SER A 11 -10.40 3.90 24.95
CA SER A 11 -9.82 2.58 24.67
C SER A 11 -10.48 1.92 23.46
N ASN A 12 -11.82 1.89 23.41
CA ASN A 12 -12.56 1.30 22.29
C ASN A 12 -12.35 2.08 20.98
N THR A 13 -12.23 3.41 21.07
CA THR A 13 -11.97 4.25 19.90
C THR A 13 -10.56 4.01 19.35
N ARG A 14 -9.56 3.92 20.24
CA ARG A 14 -8.17 3.64 19.87
C ARG A 14 -8.01 2.25 19.28
N HIS A 15 -8.60 1.24 19.92
CA HIS A 15 -8.57 -0.14 19.45
C HIS A 15 -9.15 -0.29 18.04
N ARG A 16 -10.29 0.36 17.74
CA ARG A 16 -10.83 0.33 16.37
C ARG A 16 -9.93 1.06 15.38
N ARG A 17 -9.39 2.23 15.74
CA ARG A 17 -8.52 3.01 14.85
C ARG A 17 -7.21 2.30 14.54
N SER A 18 -6.62 1.57 15.48
CA SER A 18 -5.36 0.86 15.25
C SER A 18 -5.48 -0.28 14.24
N GLN A 19 -6.69 -0.79 13.99
CA GLN A 19 -6.93 -1.79 12.94
C GLN A 19 -6.96 -1.18 11.53
N TRP A 20 -7.12 0.14 11.42
CA TRP A 20 -7.04 0.82 10.12
C TRP A 20 -5.57 1.07 9.78
N THR A 21 -4.98 0.05 9.15
CA THR A 21 -3.59 0.02 8.69
C THR A 21 -3.57 -0.41 7.21
N ALA A 22 -2.47 -0.10 6.52
CA ALA A 22 -2.22 -0.54 5.15
C ALA A 22 -1.10 -1.58 5.14
N LYS A 23 -1.28 -2.66 4.37
CA LYS A 23 -0.21 -3.62 4.12
C LYS A 23 0.70 -3.06 3.03
N VAL A 24 2.00 -3.06 3.29
CA VAL A 24 3.01 -2.68 2.29
C VAL A 24 3.09 -3.79 1.23
N PRO A 25 3.18 -3.46 -0.06
CA PRO A 25 3.39 -4.46 -1.11
C PRO A 25 4.76 -5.15 -0.98
N ASP A 26 4.80 -6.44 -1.29
CA ASP A 26 6.08 -7.15 -1.44
C ASP A 26 6.75 -6.74 -2.76
N LEU A 27 7.96 -6.20 -2.64
CA LEU A 27 8.72 -5.71 -3.78
C LEU A 27 9.79 -6.72 -4.21
N VAL A 28 9.89 -6.93 -5.51
CA VAL A 28 10.93 -7.77 -6.13
C VAL A 28 11.95 -6.90 -6.87
N PRO A 29 13.25 -7.21 -6.78
CA PRO A 29 14.26 -6.53 -7.55
C PRO A 29 14.21 -6.97 -9.02
N ILE A 30 14.20 -6.00 -9.95
CA ILE A 30 14.34 -6.22 -11.39
C ILE A 30 15.35 -5.25 -11.97
N THR A 31 15.99 -5.61 -13.08
CA THR A 31 16.96 -4.76 -13.78
C THR A 31 16.34 -4.19 -15.05
N VAL A 32 16.32 -2.86 -15.18
CA VAL A 32 15.79 -2.13 -16.34
C VAL A 32 16.74 -0.99 -16.66
N ASP A 33 17.13 -0.85 -17.93
CA ASP A 33 18.10 0.16 -18.40
C ASP A 33 19.40 0.19 -17.58
N GLY A 34 19.91 -0.99 -17.21
CA GLY A 34 21.12 -1.14 -16.39
C GLY A 34 20.97 -0.74 -14.92
N THR A 35 19.77 -0.36 -14.47
CA THR A 35 19.47 0.01 -13.08
C THR A 35 18.60 -1.06 -12.40
N THR A 36 18.95 -1.45 -11.18
CA THR A 36 18.10 -2.31 -10.36
C THR A 36 17.06 -1.49 -9.62
N VAL A 37 15.78 -1.79 -9.82
CA VAL A 37 14.63 -1.16 -9.15
C VAL A 37 13.78 -2.20 -8.42
N LYS A 38 13.03 -1.77 -7.41
CA LYS A 38 12.14 -2.63 -6.63
C LYS A 38 10.69 -2.31 -6.98
N VAL A 39 9.97 -3.29 -7.54
CA VAL A 39 8.59 -3.10 -7.98
C VAL A 39 7.67 -4.19 -7.42
N PRO A 40 6.36 -3.93 -7.25
CA PRO A 40 5.39 -4.97 -6.98
C PRO A 40 5.42 -6.03 -8.09
N ARG A 41 5.42 -7.32 -7.73
CA ARG A 41 5.55 -8.43 -8.69
C ARG A 41 4.58 -8.35 -9.88
N ARG A 42 3.36 -7.86 -9.66
CA ARG A 42 2.34 -7.71 -10.71
C ARG A 42 2.66 -6.65 -11.78
N LEU A 43 3.57 -5.73 -11.49
CA LEU A 43 3.95 -4.62 -12.39
C LEU A 43 5.23 -4.92 -13.18
N VAL A 44 5.90 -6.04 -12.94
CA VAL A 44 7.18 -6.38 -13.58
C VAL A 44 7.08 -6.34 -15.11
N GLU A 45 6.06 -6.95 -15.69
CA GLU A 45 5.89 -6.94 -17.15
C GLU A 45 5.61 -5.55 -17.71
N ALA A 46 4.73 -4.78 -17.06
CA ALA A 46 4.40 -3.43 -17.51
C ALA A 46 5.63 -2.50 -17.49
N VAL A 47 6.49 -2.67 -16.49
CA VAL A 47 7.75 -1.95 -16.37
C VAL A 47 8.73 -2.37 -17.48
N HIS A 48 8.85 -3.66 -17.79
CA HIS A 48 9.68 -4.12 -18.92
C HIS A 48 9.19 -3.65 -20.28
N ARG A 49 7.87 -3.47 -20.45
CA ARG A 49 7.25 -2.94 -21.68
C ARG A 49 7.32 -1.41 -21.79
N GLY A 50 7.75 -0.72 -20.73
CA GLY A 50 7.76 0.74 -20.67
C GLY A 50 6.39 1.40 -20.51
N GLU A 51 5.36 0.63 -20.13
CA GLU A 51 3.99 1.12 -19.88
C GLU A 51 3.89 1.81 -18.51
N VAL A 52 4.77 1.45 -17.58
CA VAL A 52 4.86 2.00 -16.23
C VAL A 52 6.31 2.38 -15.95
N ASP A 53 6.55 3.62 -15.56
CA ASP A 53 7.88 4.06 -15.13
C ASP A 53 8.04 3.84 -13.61
N PRO A 54 8.97 2.96 -13.16
CA PRO A 54 9.21 2.71 -11.75
C PRO A 54 9.93 3.87 -11.02
N ARG A 55 10.31 4.95 -11.71
CA ARG A 55 11.04 6.10 -11.16
C ARG A 55 10.19 7.35 -10.93
N THR A 56 8.95 7.38 -11.45
CA THR A 56 8.11 8.60 -11.49
C THR A 56 7.15 8.75 -10.28
N ASP A 57 7.41 8.08 -9.15
CA ASP A 57 6.68 8.31 -7.89
C ASP A 57 7.44 9.22 -6.91
#